data_AF-A0A2N3F566-F1
#
_entry.id   AF-A0A2N3F566-F1
#
_cell.length_a   1.000
_cell.length_b   1.000
_cell.length_c   1.000
_cell.angle_alpha   90.00
_cell.angle_beta   90.00
_cell.angle_gamma   90.00
#
_symmetry.space_group_name_H-M   'P 1'
#
loop_
_entity.id
_entity.type
_entity.pdbx_description
1 polymer ?
#
loop_
_entity_poly.entity_id
_entity_poly.type
_entity_poly.pdbx_seq_one_letter_code
_entity_poly.pdbx_strand_id
1 'polypeptide(L)'
;MNETLLAAIDVESAGNLLRRVEQTDALEAGILTPMAGTRPICLFGLEEAERFLVLHEGKTVALGGAWATVNYVDPNHLATWIGETLGDQELSAAVLEIAATRKPYGFLVPEIKSLIATRIEQAKQVLGITEMAAE
;
A
#
# COMPACT_ATOMS: atom_id res chain seq x y z
N MET A 1 1.73 12.63 -16.71
CA MET A 1 1.99 11.59 -15.69
C MET A 1 3.33 11.95 -15.11
N ASN A 2 3.36 12.48 -13.87
CA ASN A 2 4.64 12.71 -13.21
C ASN A 2 5.17 11.33 -12.81
N GLU A 3 6.23 10.88 -13.46
CA GLU A 3 7.05 9.78 -12.97
C GLU A 3 7.70 10.26 -11.67
N THR A 4 7.09 9.93 -10.52
CA THR A 4 7.74 10.13 -9.22
C THR A 4 8.94 9.18 -9.18
N LEU A 5 10.10 9.69 -9.60
CA LEU A 5 11.37 8.95 -9.57
C LEU A 5 11.82 8.83 -8.11
N LEU A 6 11.52 7.70 -7.49
CA LEU A 6 12.10 7.32 -6.20
C LEU A 6 13.61 7.07 -6.39
N ALA A 7 14.44 7.50 -5.44
CA ALA A 7 15.88 7.28 -5.54
C ALA A 7 16.22 5.78 -5.47
N ALA A 8 17.46 5.45 -5.84
CA ALA A 8 17.96 4.08 -5.74
C ALA A 8 17.93 3.62 -4.27
N ILE A 9 17.26 2.49 -4.02
CA ILE A 9 17.22 1.84 -2.71
C ILE A 9 18.50 1.03 -2.49
N ASP A 10 19.07 1.09 -1.29
CA ASP A 10 20.19 0.23 -0.91
C ASP A 10 19.72 -1.15 -0.40
N VAL A 11 20.65 -2.09 -0.26
CA VAL A 11 20.37 -3.49 0.11
C VAL A 11 19.78 -3.61 1.52
N GLU A 12 20.25 -2.82 2.49
CA GLU A 12 19.77 -2.86 3.87
C GLU A 12 18.35 -2.30 3.95
N SER A 13 18.11 -1.14 3.33
CA SER A 13 16.78 -0.54 3.22
C SER A 13 15.79 -1.45 2.48
N ALA A 14 16.21 -2.10 1.40
CA ALA A 14 15.39 -3.07 0.68
C ALA A 14 15.01 -4.28 1.55
N GLY A 15 15.97 -4.81 2.32
CA GLY A 15 15.71 -5.90 3.26
C GLY A 15 14.73 -5.49 4.37
N ASN A 16 14.86 -4.27 4.88
CA ASN A 16 13.97 -3.73 5.91
C ASN A 16 12.55 -3.48 5.37
N LEU A 17 12.43 -3.02 4.12
CA LEU A 17 11.16 -2.74 3.46
C LEU A 17 10.32 -4.00 3.24
N LEU A 18 10.96 -5.10 2.83
CA LEU A 18 10.29 -6.36 2.52
C LEU A 18 10.15 -7.29 3.73
N ARG A 19 10.61 -6.87 4.92
CA ARG A 19 10.47 -7.68 6.13
C ARG A 19 9.01 -7.75 6.57
N ARG A 20 8.69 -8.84 7.27
CA ARG A 20 7.46 -8.91 8.07
C ARG A 20 7.68 -8.23 9.42
N VAL A 21 6.76 -7.38 9.83
CA VAL A 21 6.77 -6.70 11.15
C VAL A 21 6.01 -7.52 12.19
N GLU A 22 6.27 -7.24 13.47
CA GLU A 22 5.58 -7.86 14.59
C GLU A 22 4.16 -7.32 14.76
N GLN A 23 3.36 -7.95 15.63
CA GLN A 23 1.96 -7.57 15.83
C GLN A 23 1.79 -6.15 16.40
N THR A 24 2.74 -5.69 17.22
CA THR A 24 2.77 -4.33 17.79
C THR A 24 2.99 -3.25 16.75
N ASP A 25 3.63 -3.62 15.65
CA ASP A 25 4.06 -2.73 14.57
C ASP A 25 3.23 -2.94 13.31
N ALA A 26 2.16 -3.74 13.37
CA ALA A 26 1.32 -4.02 12.21
C ALA A 26 0.49 -2.79 11.82
N LEU A 27 0.36 -2.57 10.52
CA LEU A 27 -0.48 -1.51 9.99
C LEU A 27 -1.95 -1.87 10.19
N GLU A 28 -2.70 -0.99 10.85
CA GLU A 28 -4.14 -1.15 11.00
C GLU A 28 -4.88 -0.69 9.74
N ALA A 29 -5.69 -1.59 9.20
CA ALA A 29 -6.59 -1.33 8.10
C ALA A 29 -8.01 -1.82 8.42
N GLY A 30 -8.97 -1.49 7.57
CA GLY A 30 -10.37 -1.82 7.79
C GLY A 30 -11.04 -2.33 6.53
N ILE A 31 -11.81 -3.40 6.67
CA ILE A 31 -12.74 -3.86 5.64
C ILE A 31 -14.10 -3.26 5.99
N LEU A 32 -14.54 -2.27 5.22
CA LEU A 32 -15.82 -1.59 5.38
C LEU A 32 -16.90 -2.39 4.65
N THR A 33 -17.93 -2.80 5.40
CA THR A 33 -19.12 -3.44 4.85
C THR A 33 -20.37 -2.65 5.27
N PRO A 34 -21.33 -2.38 4.37
CA PRO A 34 -22.49 -1.53 4.70
C PRO A 34 -23.37 -2.08 5.83
N MET A 35 -23.41 -3.40 6.03
CA MET A 35 -24.29 -4.07 6.98
C MET A 35 -23.59 -4.57 8.26
N ALA A 36 -22.29 -4.87 8.21
CA ALA A 36 -21.54 -5.39 9.37
C ALA A 36 -20.52 -4.39 9.94
N GLY A 37 -20.47 -3.17 9.39
CA GLY A 37 -19.57 -2.11 9.83
C GLY A 37 -18.12 -2.34 9.36
N THR A 38 -17.17 -1.78 10.12
CA THR A 38 -15.74 -1.92 9.86
C THR A 38 -15.19 -3.15 10.57
N ARG A 39 -14.63 -4.08 9.81
CA ARG A 39 -13.83 -5.18 10.35
C ARG A 39 -12.36 -4.75 10.35
N PRO A 40 -11.72 -4.60 11.52
CA PRO A 40 -10.29 -4.29 11.57
C PRO A 40 -9.47 -5.48 11.06
N ILE A 41 -8.38 -5.17 10.37
CA ILE A 41 -7.37 -6.11 9.90
C ILE A 41 -5.99 -5.51 10.14
N CYS A 42 -5.03 -6.35 10.54
CA CYS A 42 -3.64 -5.95 10.69
C CYS A 42 -2.85 -6.46 9.50
N LEU A 43 -2.02 -5.59 8.92
CA LEU A 43 -1.13 -5.89 7.80
C LEU A 43 0.31 -5.87 8.32
N PHE A 44 1.07 -6.92 8.02
CA PHE A 44 2.37 -7.14 8.63
C PHE A 44 3.53 -6.93 7.65
N GLY A 45 3.27 -6.40 6.47
CA GLY A 45 4.30 -6.22 5.46
C GLY A 45 3.80 -5.37 4.31
N LEU A 46 4.74 -4.74 3.60
CA LEU A 46 4.39 -3.83 2.52
C LEU A 46 3.68 -4.55 1.35
N GLU A 47 4.07 -5.79 1.06
CA GLU A 47 3.40 -6.63 0.06
C GLU A 47 1.96 -6.98 0.47
N GLU A 48 1.70 -7.22 1.75
CA GLU A 48 0.34 -7.43 2.26
C GLU A 48 -0.49 -6.15 2.11
N ALA A 49 0.09 -4.98 2.39
CA ALA A 49 -0.57 -3.70 2.19
C ALA A 49 -0.87 -3.39 0.72
N GLU A 50 0.08 -3.66 -0.19
CA GLU A 50 -0.12 -3.52 -1.64
C GLU A 50 -1.30 -4.38 -2.11
N ARG A 51 -1.33 -5.66 -1.71
CA ARG A 51 -2.40 -6.59 -2.08
C ARG A 51 -3.74 -6.22 -1.47
N PHE A 52 -3.73 -5.66 -0.26
CA PHE A 52 -4.95 -5.23 0.43
C PHE A 52 -5.62 -4.04 -0.27
N LEU A 53 -4.84 -3.16 -0.90
CA LEU A 53 -5.33 -2.07 -1.72
C LEU A 53 -5.97 -2.63 -3.01
N VAL A 54 -7.30 -2.71 -3.03
CA VAL A 54 -8.07 -3.22 -4.17
C VAL A 54 -8.52 -2.07 -5.06
N LEU A 55 -8.20 -2.19 -6.35
CA LEU A 55 -8.68 -1.31 -7.40
C LEU A 55 -10.17 -1.60 -7.66
N HIS A 56 -11.06 -0.77 -7.12
CA HIS A 56 -12.45 -0.82 -7.51
C HIS A 56 -12.63 0.04 -8.77
N GLU A 57 -12.66 -0.59 -9.95
CA GLU A 57 -13.12 0.10 -11.16
C GLU A 57 -14.53 0.64 -10.92
N GLY A 58 -14.80 1.90 -11.31
CA GLY A 58 -16.04 2.61 -10.97
C GLY A 58 -17.35 1.90 -11.35
N LYS A 59 -17.30 0.89 -12.23
CA LYS A 59 -18.44 0.02 -12.56
C LYS A 59 -18.78 -0.97 -11.44
N THR A 60 -17.81 -1.47 -10.70
CA THR A 60 -18.00 -2.49 -9.66
C THR A 60 -18.68 -1.91 -8.41
N VAL A 61 -18.42 -0.64 -8.10
CA VAL A 61 -19.12 0.09 -7.03
C VAL A 61 -20.57 0.39 -7.41
N ALA A 62 -20.84 0.69 -8.69
CA ALA A 62 -22.19 0.95 -9.19
C ALA A 62 -23.07 -0.30 -9.30
N LEU A 63 -22.47 -1.48 -9.57
CA LEU A 63 -23.17 -2.76 -9.65
C LEU A 63 -23.34 -3.45 -8.28
N GLY A 64 -22.51 -3.10 -7.29
CA GLY A 64 -22.46 -3.79 -5.99
C GLY A 64 -23.58 -3.46 -5.00
N GLY A 65 -24.40 -2.44 -5.25
CA GLY A 65 -25.49 -2.04 -4.35
C GLY A 65 -25.03 -1.95 -2.88
N ALA A 66 -25.95 -2.14 -1.93
CA ALA A 66 -25.70 -2.11 -0.48
C ALA A 66 -24.73 -3.19 0.07
N TRP A 67 -23.91 -3.82 -0.78
CA TRP A 67 -23.04 -4.97 -0.46
C TRP A 67 -21.57 -4.77 -0.88
N ALA A 68 -21.23 -3.61 -1.44
CA ALA A 68 -19.86 -3.34 -1.85
C ALA A 68 -18.93 -3.23 -0.62
N THR A 69 -18.04 -4.21 -0.47
CA THR A 69 -16.97 -4.20 0.52
C THR A 69 -15.85 -3.27 0.06
N VAL A 70 -15.39 -2.38 0.94
CA VAL A 70 -14.28 -1.46 0.64
C VAL A 70 -13.11 -1.75 1.57
N ASN A 71 -11.97 -2.10 0.98
CA ASN A 71 -10.71 -2.22 1.71
C ASN A 71 -10.12 -0.82 1.91
N TYR A 72 -10.15 -0.35 3.14
CA TYR A 72 -9.72 0.99 3.51
C TYR A 72 -8.49 0.95 4.40
N VAL A 73 -7.50 1.77 4.05
CA VAL A 73 -6.39 2.13 4.91
C VAL A 73 -6.27 3.64 4.87
N ASP A 74 -6.01 4.29 6.00
CA ASP A 74 -5.77 5.73 5.99
C ASP A 74 -4.42 6.01 5.30
N PRO A 75 -4.38 6.84 4.23
CA PRO A 75 -3.14 7.11 3.50
C PRO A 75 -2.04 7.77 4.35
N ASN A 76 -2.41 8.60 5.34
CA ASN A 76 -1.43 9.24 6.21
C ASN A 76 -0.85 8.20 7.18
N HIS A 77 -1.70 7.34 7.75
CA HIS A 77 -1.27 6.26 8.62
C HIS A 77 -0.36 5.26 7.89
N LEU A 78 -0.72 4.90 6.64
CA LEU A 78 0.12 4.08 5.77
C LEU A 78 1.49 4.72 5.53
N ALA A 79 1.53 6.02 5.22
CA ALA A 79 2.78 6.72 5.00
C ALA A 79 3.65 6.77 6.28
N THR A 80 3.05 7.09 7.42
CA THR A 80 3.76 7.10 8.71
C THR A 80 4.33 5.72 9.02
N TRP A 81 3.54 4.66 8.86
CA TRP A 81 4.01 3.28 9.07
C TRP A 81 5.17 2.89 8.15
N ILE A 82 5.12 3.26 6.86
CA ILE A 82 6.22 3.02 5.93
C ILE A 82 7.50 3.74 6.38
N GLY A 83 7.38 5.00 6.78
CA GLY A 83 8.54 5.81 7.19
C GLY A 83 9.13 5.36 8.53
N GLU A 84 8.29 5.21 9.55
CA GLU A 84 8.74 4.96 10.93
C GLU A 84 9.00 3.47 11.21
N THR A 85 8.20 2.57 10.64
CA THR A 85 8.32 1.12 10.90
C THR A 85 9.18 0.41 9.87
N LEU A 86 9.02 0.73 8.58
CA LEU A 86 9.81 0.12 7.50
C LEU A 86 11.06 0.92 7.13
N GLY A 87 11.19 2.15 7.62
CA GLY A 87 12.37 2.99 7.43
C GLY A 87 12.46 3.68 6.06
N ASP A 88 11.42 3.60 5.22
CA ASP A 88 11.45 4.20 3.87
C ASP A 88 10.77 5.57 3.85
N GLN A 89 11.57 6.59 4.15
CA GLN A 89 11.12 7.99 4.21
C GLN A 89 10.73 8.55 2.84
N GLU A 90 11.33 8.05 1.75
CA GLU A 90 11.01 8.49 0.40
C GLU A 90 9.62 8.02 -0.03
N LEU A 91 9.34 6.73 0.18
CA LEU A 91 8.02 6.17 -0.09
C LEU A 91 6.96 6.80 0.82
N SER A 92 7.28 7.02 2.10
CA SER A 92 6.43 7.75 3.03
C SER A 92 6.04 9.14 2.50
N ALA A 93 7.04 9.95 2.10
CA ALA A 93 6.81 11.28 1.58
C ALA A 93 5.94 11.26 0.31
N ALA A 94 6.23 10.36 -0.63
CA ALA A 94 5.48 10.25 -1.87
C ALA A 94 4.01 9.82 -1.64
N VAL A 95 3.74 8.94 -0.67
CA VAL A 95 2.36 8.61 -0.27
C VAL A 95 1.65 9.81 0.37
N LEU A 96 2.35 10.59 1.20
CA LEU A 96 1.79 11.82 1.78
C LEU A 96 1.46 12.87 0.71
N GLU A 97 2.29 13.01 -0.33
CA GLU A 97 2.00 13.91 -1.45
C GLU A 97 0.71 13.52 -2.18
N ILE A 98 0.51 12.21 -2.41
CA ILE A 98 -0.73 11.69 -2.99
C ILE A 98 -1.91 11.97 -2.05
N ALA A 99 -1.78 11.71 -0.75
CA ALA A 99 -2.81 11.99 0.24
C ALA A 99 -3.19 13.47 0.30
N ALA A 100 -2.21 14.36 0.15
CA ALA A 100 -2.39 15.81 0.16
C ALA A 100 -3.23 16.34 -1.02
N THR A 101 -3.40 15.57 -2.10
CA THR A 101 -4.23 15.95 -3.25
C THR A 101 -5.73 16.03 -2.92
N ARG A 102 -6.17 15.50 -1.77
CA ARG A 102 -7.57 15.48 -1.30
C ARG A 102 -8.57 14.88 -2.30
N LYS A 103 -8.09 14.04 -3.23
CA LYS A 103 -8.98 13.29 -4.12
C LYS A 103 -9.77 12.25 -3.31
N PRO A 104 -10.94 11.80 -3.79
CA PRO A 104 -11.65 10.70 -3.15
C PRO A 104 -10.78 9.43 -3.12
N TYR A 105 -10.88 8.65 -2.04
CA TYR A 105 -10.04 7.47 -1.78
C TYR A 105 -9.92 6.52 -2.99
N GLY A 106 -11.03 6.24 -3.68
CA GLY A 106 -11.02 5.37 -4.87
C GLY A 106 -10.11 5.83 -6.01
N PHE A 107 -9.78 7.13 -6.09
CA PHE A 107 -8.81 7.67 -7.04
C PHE A 107 -7.38 7.68 -6.49
N LEU A 108 -7.21 7.73 -5.16
CA LEU A 108 -5.89 7.67 -4.52
C LEU A 108 -5.32 6.25 -4.52
N VAL A 109 -6.17 5.24 -4.30
CA VAL A 109 -5.79 3.82 -4.24
C VAL A 109 -4.91 3.37 -5.43
N PRO A 110 -5.26 3.63 -6.70
CA PRO A 110 -4.40 3.26 -7.82
C PRO A 110 -3.03 3.94 -7.79
N GLU A 111 -2.97 5.22 -7.44
CA GLU A 111 -1.73 5.99 -7.37
C GLU A 111 -0.82 5.43 -6.26
N ILE A 112 -1.38 5.21 -5.06
CA ILE A 112 -0.66 4.65 -3.90
C ILE A 112 -0.20 3.22 -4.18
N LYS A 113 -1.09 2.36 -4.71
CA LYS A 113 -0.77 0.96 -5.00
C LYS A 113 0.34 0.86 -6.04
N SER A 114 0.29 1.64 -7.11
CA SER A 114 1.34 1.66 -8.14
C SER A 114 2.68 2.07 -7.55
N LEU A 115 2.70 3.11 -6.70
CA LEU A 115 3.91 3.60 -6.06
C LEU A 115 4.55 2.53 -5.16
N ILE A 116 3.74 1.86 -4.34
CA ILE A 116 4.18 0.77 -3.45
C ILE A 116 4.70 -0.40 -4.27
N ALA A 117 3.97 -0.82 -5.32
CA ALA A 117 4.38 -1.92 -6.19
C ALA A 117 5.73 -1.64 -6.86
N THR A 118 5.93 -0.43 -7.39
CA THR A 118 7.22 -0.02 -7.96
C THR A 118 8.34 -0.10 -6.93
N ARG A 119 8.09 0.35 -5.69
CA ARG A 119 9.12 0.33 -4.64
C ARG A 119 9.46 -1.09 -4.17
N ILE A 120 8.47 -1.98 -4.10
CA ILE A 120 8.68 -3.42 -3.84
C ILE A 120 9.56 -4.04 -4.94
N GLU A 121 9.27 -3.76 -6.21
CA GLU A 121 10.06 -4.27 -7.33
C GLU A 121 11.51 -3.77 -7.29
N GLN A 122 11.73 -2.48 -6.98
CA GLN A 122 13.07 -1.94 -6.76
C GLN A 122 13.81 -2.68 -5.64
N ALA A 123 13.14 -2.92 -4.50
CA ALA A 123 13.73 -3.64 -3.39
C ALA A 123 14.08 -5.09 -3.75
N LYS A 124 13.18 -5.79 -4.45
CA LYS A 124 13.42 -7.16 -4.95
C LYS A 124 14.60 -7.23 -5.90
N GLN A 125 14.71 -6.28 -6.84
CA GLN A 125 15.83 -6.21 -7.79
C GLN A 125 17.18 -6.05 -7.07
N VAL A 126 17.25 -5.16 -6.08
CA VAL A 126 18.48 -4.91 -5.31
C VAL A 126 18.87 -6.12 -4.45
N LEU A 127 17.88 -6.85 -3.94
CA LEU A 127 18.10 -8.09 -3.18
C LEU A 127 18.37 -9.31 -4.06
N GLY A 128 18.29 -9.18 -5.38
CA GLY A 128 18.42 -10.31 -6.31
C GLY A 128 17.27 -11.31 -6.22
N ILE A 129 16.12 -10.91 -5.69
CA ILE A 129 14.89 -11.69 -5.65
C ILE A 129 14.19 -11.52 -6.99
N THR A 130 14.70 -12.20 -8.01
CA THR A 130 14.01 -12.30 -9.29
C THR A 130 12.88 -13.31 -9.11
N GLU A 131 11.62 -12.88 -9.21
CA GLU A 131 10.52 -13.83 -9.36
C GLU A 131 10.80 -14.65 -10.63
N MET A 132 11.23 -15.90 -10.45
CA MET A 132 11.13 -16.90 -11.52
C MET A 132 9.64 -17.02 -11.79
N ALA A 133 9.21 -16.41 -12.89
CA ALA A 133 7.88 -16.60 -13.45
C ALA A 133 7.59 -18.12 -13.45
N ALA A 134 6.67 -18.54 -12.59
CA ALA A 134 6.12 -19.87 -12.67
C ALA A 134 5.31 -19.93 -13.97
N GLU A 135 5.73 -20.83 -14.85
CA GLU A 135 5.11 -21.18 -16.14
C GLU A 135 3.64 -21.59 -16.00
#